data_AF-A0AAN0IYY2-F1
#
_entry.id   AF-A0AAN0IYY2-F1
#
_cell.length_a   1.000
_cell.length_b   1.000
_cell.length_c   1.000
_cell.angle_alpha   90.00
_cell.angle_beta   90.00
_cell.angle_gamma   90.00
#
_symmetry.space_group_name_H-M   'P 1'
#
loop_
_entity.id
_entity.type
_entity.pdbx_description
1 polymer ?
#
loop_
_entity_poly.entity_id
_entity_poly.type
_entity_poly.pdbx_seq_one_letter_code
_entity_poly.pdbx_strand_id
1 'polypeptide(L)'
;MLHFFPFPSLPLSFYRSVKVILHSIEKVDVTLVVSYVVKNASWSPIYDIRVFTKDKTLKTHYYGLIKQSTGEDWDNASISLSTAQPDVGGSPPSLGVHHIGFERARYVTRSYKKKAGFNFISSYGGDSASDDDEWFEDDSDKMMNAGFTGLELCAVPDIPLDGGSPVAKRKAAKAPSLEVDVSKVETGQLYNALFSIPRTSTIPSDNTEHKVTVGILDMAPDFSYVAVPRLSPSSFLQAAVKNTSPYAILAGPANVFLDNNFLTKSNLPSTSPNEEFTISLGVDESVRITCQPMNIVRGTTGRITKNNHLSYTFVYTVKNTQANVVKVKVMEQVPLSSDEKLKVLVQQPDLKKQKVKVPFSHGYSLLNEDNNIEWHCTLPPDTSTDLQLVYTLDFPPNDLVTGLPNS
;
A
#
# COMPACT_ATOMS: atom_id res chain seq x y z
N MET A 1 -29.11 19.60 -62.12
CA MET A 1 -28.78 18.40 -61.33
C MET A 1 -27.29 18.46 -61.04
N LEU A 2 -26.90 18.94 -59.86
CA LEU A 2 -25.50 19.14 -59.46
C LEU A 2 -25.06 17.91 -58.65
N HIS A 3 -24.07 17.17 -59.16
CA HIS A 3 -23.44 16.06 -58.45
C HIS A 3 -22.34 16.59 -57.53
N PHE A 4 -22.50 16.40 -56.23
CA PHE A 4 -21.42 16.52 -55.24
C PHE A 4 -20.63 15.21 -55.21
N PHE A 5 -19.31 15.29 -55.44
CA PHE A 5 -18.39 14.21 -55.09
C PHE A 5 -17.87 14.45 -53.66
N PRO A 6 -17.91 13.47 -52.75
CA PRO A 6 -17.27 13.60 -51.46
C PRO A 6 -15.76 13.43 -51.63
N PHE A 7 -14.99 14.43 -51.18
CA PHE A 7 -13.56 14.25 -50.99
C PHE A 7 -13.32 13.24 -49.86
N PRO A 8 -12.41 12.27 -50.01
CA PRO A 8 -12.05 11.38 -48.91
C PRO A 8 -11.36 12.22 -47.84
N SER A 9 -11.91 12.21 -46.62
CA SER A 9 -11.26 12.76 -45.44
C SER A 9 -9.98 11.98 -45.16
N LEU A 10 -8.84 12.50 -45.61
CA LEU A 10 -7.53 12.02 -45.17
C LEU A 10 -7.46 12.19 -43.64
N PRO A 11 -7.03 11.17 -42.89
CA PRO A 11 -6.85 11.32 -41.46
C PRO A 11 -5.81 12.42 -41.21
N LEU A 12 -6.19 13.43 -40.43
CA LEU A 12 -5.30 14.48 -39.95
C LEU A 12 -4.25 13.84 -39.03
N SER A 13 -3.11 13.45 -39.59
CA SER A 13 -1.91 13.15 -38.80
C SER A 13 -1.29 14.48 -38.36
N PHE A 14 -1.40 14.81 -37.08
CA PHE A 14 -0.62 15.88 -36.49
C PHE A 14 0.81 15.40 -36.38
N TYR A 15 1.74 16.02 -37.11
CA TYR A 15 3.18 15.80 -36.93
C TYR A 15 3.81 17.04 -36.28
N ARG A 16 4.68 16.81 -35.29
CA ARG A 16 5.60 17.84 -34.81
C ARG A 16 6.78 17.89 -35.79
N SER A 17 7.22 19.08 -36.16
CA SER A 17 8.40 19.23 -37.04
C SER A 17 9.43 20.14 -36.39
N VAL A 18 10.69 19.69 -36.41
CA VAL A 18 11.86 20.48 -36.02
C VAL A 18 12.65 20.75 -37.29
N LYS A 19 12.86 22.03 -37.62
CA LYS A 19 13.64 22.45 -38.78
C LYS A 19 15.01 22.93 -38.34
N VAL A 20 16.06 22.20 -38.72
CA VAL A 20 17.46 22.58 -38.49
C VAL A 20 18.06 23.04 -39.81
N ILE A 21 18.58 24.25 -39.87
CA ILE A 21 19.26 24.80 -41.05
C ILE A 21 20.77 24.76 -40.78
N LEU A 22 21.52 24.08 -41.64
CA LEU A 22 22.97 23.99 -41.58
C LEU A 22 23.58 24.71 -42.78
N HIS A 23 24.65 25.45 -42.56
CA HIS A 23 25.47 26.03 -43.61
C HIS A 23 26.91 25.55 -43.43
N SER A 24 27.47 24.92 -44.46
CA SER A 24 28.87 24.47 -44.48
C SER A 24 29.57 25.01 -45.72
N ILE A 25 30.82 25.44 -45.54
CA ILE A 25 31.68 25.95 -46.61
C ILE A 25 32.38 24.79 -47.34
N GLU A 26 32.59 23.68 -46.64
CA GLU A 26 33.25 22.48 -47.17
C GLU A 26 32.41 21.22 -46.92
N LYS A 27 32.69 20.15 -47.66
CA LYS A 27 32.00 18.87 -47.49
C LYS A 27 32.45 18.22 -46.18
N VAL A 28 31.55 18.12 -45.21
CA VAL A 28 31.81 17.50 -43.91
C VAL A 28 30.64 16.61 -43.50
N ASP A 29 30.94 15.50 -42.85
CA ASP A 29 29.92 14.65 -42.23
C ASP A 29 29.52 15.25 -40.88
N VAL A 30 28.22 15.40 -40.65
CA VAL A 30 27.66 16.00 -39.42
C VAL A 30 26.66 15.04 -38.80
N THR A 31 26.84 14.74 -37.51
CA THR A 31 25.84 14.02 -36.70
C THR A 31 24.97 15.03 -35.96
N LEU A 32 23.67 15.01 -36.21
CA LEU A 32 22.69 15.84 -35.51
C LEU A 32 22.01 15.03 -34.41
N VAL A 33 21.98 15.59 -33.20
CA VAL A 33 21.24 15.05 -32.05
C VAL A 33 20.20 16.08 -31.65
N VAL A 34 18.93 15.67 -31.62
CA VAL A 34 17.81 16.53 -31.21
C VAL A 34 17.28 16.02 -29.87
N SER A 35 17.30 16.88 -28.86
CA SER A 35 16.77 16.58 -27.52
C SER A 35 15.66 17.56 -27.17
N TYR A 36 14.52 17.05 -26.72
CA TYR A 36 13.36 17.85 -26.36
C TYR A 36 12.57 17.18 -25.23
N VAL A 37 11.75 17.97 -24.53
CA VAL A 37 10.87 17.48 -23.47
C VAL A 37 9.47 17.32 -24.02
N VAL A 38 8.88 16.16 -23.77
CA VAL A 38 7.48 15.86 -24.06
C VAL A 38 6.66 15.87 -22.77
N LYS A 39 5.39 16.25 -22.89
CA LYS A 39 4.41 16.13 -21.81
C LYS A 39 3.58 14.87 -22.02
N ASN A 40 2.80 14.47 -21.01
CA ASN A 40 1.91 13.31 -21.05
C ASN A 40 2.64 11.96 -21.17
N ALA A 41 3.82 11.86 -20.55
CA ALA A 41 4.49 10.60 -20.29
C ALA A 41 4.72 10.47 -18.79
N SER A 42 4.46 9.29 -18.24
CA SER A 42 4.63 9.00 -16.82
C SER A 42 4.97 7.53 -16.61
N TRP A 43 5.44 7.19 -15.43
CA TRP A 43 5.58 5.80 -15.03
C TRP A 43 5.27 5.61 -13.54
N SER A 44 4.93 4.39 -13.16
CA SER A 44 4.73 3.99 -11.76
C SER A 44 5.41 2.64 -11.45
N PRO A 45 5.90 2.44 -10.22
CA PRO A 45 6.50 1.17 -9.82
C PRO A 45 5.43 0.10 -9.55
N ILE A 46 5.71 -1.15 -9.92
CA ILE A 46 4.93 -2.33 -9.50
C ILE A 46 5.87 -3.52 -9.26
N TYR A 47 5.53 -4.36 -8.30
CA TYR A 47 6.40 -5.44 -7.84
C TYR A 47 5.72 -6.81 -7.91
N ASP A 48 6.49 -7.84 -8.24
CA ASP A 48 6.13 -9.24 -7.94
C ASP A 48 7.14 -9.80 -6.94
N ILE A 49 6.68 -10.08 -5.73
CA ILE A 49 7.50 -10.59 -4.63
C ILE A 49 7.27 -12.07 -4.47
N ARG A 50 8.31 -12.88 -4.65
CA ARG A 50 8.26 -14.33 -4.51
C ARG A 50 9.08 -14.77 -3.32
N VAL A 51 8.43 -15.39 -2.35
CA VAL A 51 9.05 -15.90 -1.14
C VAL A 51 9.11 -17.42 -1.20
N PHE A 52 10.31 -17.96 -0.98
CA PHE A 52 10.58 -19.39 -0.92
C PHE A 52 10.97 -19.76 0.51
N THR A 53 10.07 -20.46 1.20
CA THR A 53 10.23 -20.75 2.64
C THR A 53 11.38 -21.72 2.91
N LYS A 54 11.51 -22.76 2.09
CA LYS A 54 12.55 -23.80 2.20
C LYS A 54 13.95 -23.26 1.96
N ASP A 55 14.11 -22.45 0.92
CA ASP A 55 15.39 -21.89 0.51
C ASP A 55 15.77 -20.64 1.31
N LYS A 56 14.81 -20.07 2.06
CA LYS A 56 14.93 -18.77 2.74
C LYS A 56 15.42 -17.69 1.79
N THR A 57 14.75 -17.58 0.65
CA THR A 57 15.03 -16.56 -0.36
C THR A 57 13.78 -15.76 -0.68
N LEU A 58 13.98 -14.48 -0.98
CA LEU A 58 12.96 -13.59 -1.47
C LEU A 58 13.46 -12.94 -2.75
N LYS A 59 12.71 -13.13 -3.83
CA LYS A 59 13.00 -12.55 -5.15
C LYS A 59 11.95 -11.50 -5.47
N THR A 60 12.37 -10.24 -5.57
CA THR A 60 11.50 -9.13 -5.95
C THR A 60 11.77 -8.78 -7.40
N HIS A 61 10.78 -8.98 -8.27
CA HIS A 61 10.80 -8.43 -9.61
C HIS A 61 10.24 -7.03 -9.55
N TYR A 62 11.05 -6.06 -9.97
CA TYR A 62 10.69 -4.66 -10.01
C TYR A 62 10.39 -4.25 -11.45
N TYR A 63 9.17 -3.79 -11.69
CA TYR A 63 8.71 -3.30 -12.97
C TYR A 63 8.36 -1.81 -12.91
N GLY A 64 8.49 -1.16 -14.06
CA GLY A 64 7.92 0.16 -14.33
C GLY A 64 6.73 0.01 -15.27
N LEU A 65 5.59 0.58 -14.90
CA LEU A 65 4.43 0.73 -15.78
C LEU A 65 4.53 2.08 -16.47
N ILE A 66 4.93 2.09 -17.73
CA ILE A 66 5.06 3.31 -18.53
C ILE A 66 3.71 3.60 -19.18
N LYS A 67 3.25 4.84 -19.09
CA LYS A 67 2.04 5.31 -19.75
C LYS A 67 2.33 6.61 -20.47
N GLN A 68 2.02 6.66 -21.76
CA GLN A 68 2.30 7.84 -22.58
C GLN A 68 1.20 8.14 -23.62
N SER A 69 0.93 9.43 -23.84
CA SER A 69 0.05 9.97 -24.88
C SER A 69 0.66 11.24 -25.48
N THR A 70 1.94 11.14 -25.83
CA THR A 70 2.75 12.26 -26.35
C THR A 70 2.42 12.63 -27.79
N GLY A 71 1.73 11.74 -28.51
CA GLY A 71 1.44 11.82 -29.94
C GLY A 71 2.51 11.16 -30.81
N GLU A 72 3.53 10.55 -30.20
CA GLU A 72 4.64 9.89 -30.89
C GLU A 72 4.81 8.48 -30.33
N ASP A 73 4.92 7.49 -31.22
CA ASP A 73 5.25 6.12 -30.84
C ASP A 73 6.75 6.01 -30.58
N TRP A 74 7.12 5.37 -29.48
CA TRP A 74 8.52 5.12 -29.15
C TRP A 74 8.89 3.72 -29.59
N ASP A 75 9.35 3.56 -30.83
CA ASP A 75 9.70 2.24 -31.39
C ASP A 75 11.13 1.82 -31.06
N ASN A 76 11.30 0.65 -30.43
CA ASN A 76 12.61 0.13 -30.01
C ASN A 76 13.48 1.17 -29.29
N ALA A 77 12.86 2.00 -28.45
CA ALA A 77 13.54 3.07 -27.75
C ALA A 77 14.35 2.53 -26.58
N SER A 78 15.55 3.10 -26.36
CA SER A 78 16.27 2.95 -25.10
C SER A 78 15.58 3.82 -24.05
N ILE A 79 15.19 3.22 -22.93
CA ILE A 79 14.38 3.90 -21.90
C ILE A 79 15.20 4.02 -20.62
N SER A 80 15.18 5.22 -20.03
CA SER A 80 15.63 5.45 -18.66
C SER A 80 14.48 6.01 -17.83
N LEU A 81 14.18 5.37 -16.70
CA LEU A 81 13.14 5.82 -15.78
C LEU A 81 13.78 6.63 -14.66
N SER A 82 13.28 7.84 -14.44
CA SER A 82 13.77 8.73 -13.39
C SER A 82 12.73 8.89 -12.30
N THR A 83 13.18 8.89 -11.04
CA THR A 83 12.36 9.30 -9.89
C THR A 83 12.38 10.79 -9.63
N ALA A 84 13.15 11.55 -10.42
CA ALA A 84 13.11 13.01 -10.39
C ALA A 84 11.71 13.46 -10.80
N GLN A 85 11.08 14.36 -10.03
CA GLN A 85 9.96 15.14 -10.52
C GLN A 85 10.51 16.40 -11.19
N PRO A 86 10.55 16.49 -12.53
CA PRO A 86 11.01 17.69 -13.22
C PRO A 86 10.10 18.91 -12.99
N ASP A 87 8.83 18.68 -12.60
CA ASP A 87 7.80 19.73 -12.45
C ASP A 87 7.79 20.40 -11.07
N VAL A 88 8.55 19.90 -10.08
CA VAL A 88 8.76 20.62 -8.82
C VAL A 88 9.78 21.71 -9.11
N GLY A 89 9.29 22.86 -9.58
CA GLY A 89 10.12 24.03 -9.85
C GLY A 89 11.09 24.27 -8.69
N GLY A 90 12.38 24.49 -8.99
CA GLY A 90 13.44 24.64 -7.98
C GLY A 90 13.31 25.87 -7.07
N SER A 91 12.17 26.55 -7.11
CA SER A 91 11.84 27.66 -6.21
C SER A 91 10.90 27.15 -5.12
N PRO A 92 11.22 27.35 -3.83
CA PRO A 92 10.32 26.98 -2.75
C PRO A 92 8.97 27.71 -2.92
N PRO A 93 7.84 27.06 -2.60
CA PRO A 93 6.57 27.76 -2.55
C PRO A 93 6.66 28.92 -1.55
N SER A 94 6.05 30.06 -1.87
CA SER A 94 5.97 31.17 -0.92
C SER A 94 5.00 30.80 0.20
N LEU A 95 5.47 30.89 1.45
CA LEU A 95 4.62 30.71 2.63
C LEU A 95 3.77 31.97 2.81
N GLY A 96 2.44 31.83 2.66
CA GLY A 96 1.49 32.87 3.07
C GLY A 96 1.44 33.01 4.59
N VAL A 97 0.91 34.13 5.10
CA VAL A 97 0.67 34.32 6.54
C VAL A 97 -0.49 33.43 6.98
N HIS A 98 -0.26 32.54 7.96
CA HIS A 98 -1.31 31.76 8.59
C HIS A 98 -2.02 32.60 9.67
N HIS A 99 -3.23 33.07 9.36
CA HIS A 99 -4.04 33.83 10.31
C HIS A 99 -4.84 32.89 11.21
N ILE A 100 -4.63 32.99 12.53
CA ILE A 100 -5.44 32.33 13.55
C ILE A 100 -6.32 33.39 14.22
N GLY A 101 -7.62 33.13 14.32
CA GLY A 101 -8.57 34.00 15.01
C GLY A 101 -9.68 33.18 15.64
N PHE A 102 -10.24 33.65 16.76
CA PHE A 102 -11.40 33.03 17.38
C PHE A 102 -12.60 33.08 16.44
N GLU A 103 -13.33 31.97 16.34
CA GLU A 103 -14.63 31.92 15.68
C GLU A 103 -15.56 32.91 16.39
N ARG A 104 -15.77 34.08 15.78
CA ARG A 104 -16.77 35.02 16.28
C ARG A 104 -18.12 34.41 15.95
N ALA A 105 -18.90 34.11 16.98
CA ALA A 105 -20.28 33.68 16.84
C ALA A 105 -21.00 34.60 15.84
N ARG A 106 -21.43 34.04 14.71
CA ARG A 106 -22.30 34.74 13.77
C ARG A 106 -23.61 34.98 14.51
N TYR A 107 -23.89 36.23 14.86
CA TYR A 107 -25.24 36.62 15.29
C TYR A 107 -26.15 36.42 14.08
N VAL A 108 -26.84 35.28 14.04
CA VAL A 108 -27.95 35.04 13.11
C VAL A 108 -29.09 35.93 13.60
N THR A 109 -29.25 37.11 13.02
CA THR A 109 -30.48 37.89 13.16
C THR A 109 -31.60 37.08 12.50
N ARG A 110 -32.41 36.39 13.31
CA ARG A 110 -33.70 35.85 12.86
C ARG A 110 -34.59 37.03 12.46
N SER A 111 -34.63 37.34 11.17
CA SER A 111 -35.60 38.29 10.64
C SER A 111 -36.98 37.63 10.61
N TYR A 112 -37.85 38.06 11.51
CA TYR A 112 -39.22 37.59 11.62
C TYR A 112 -40.05 38.11 10.43
N LYS A 113 -40.30 37.27 9.43
CA LYS A 113 -41.22 37.60 8.32
C LYS A 113 -42.66 37.52 8.81
N LYS A 114 -43.25 38.68 9.08
CA LYS A 114 -44.70 38.86 9.33
C LYS A 114 -45.46 38.57 8.03
N LYS A 115 -46.25 37.49 7.99
CA LYS A 115 -47.22 37.21 6.92
C LYS A 115 -48.51 37.98 7.19
N ALA A 116 -48.93 38.83 6.24
CA ALA A 116 -50.30 38.91 5.71
C ALA A 116 -50.51 40.20 4.90
N GLY A 117 -51.12 40.07 3.71
CA GLY A 117 -51.83 41.17 3.04
C GLY A 117 -51.73 41.19 1.51
N PHE A 118 -52.65 40.52 0.83
CA PHE A 118 -53.17 40.85 -0.52
C PHE A 118 -53.40 42.38 -0.66
N ASN A 119 -53.36 43.10 -1.79
CA ASN A 119 -53.55 42.85 -3.23
C ASN A 119 -53.15 44.15 -3.97
N PHE A 120 -52.67 44.09 -5.23
CA PHE A 120 -53.25 44.83 -6.38
C PHE A 120 -52.49 44.53 -7.70
N ILE A 121 -53.27 44.36 -8.78
CA ILE A 121 -52.85 44.14 -10.17
C ILE A 121 -52.74 45.49 -10.90
N SER A 122 -51.72 45.68 -11.74
CA SER A 122 -51.66 46.61 -12.90
C SER A 122 -50.23 46.59 -13.49
N SER A 123 -49.94 45.82 -14.55
CA SER A 123 -49.95 46.15 -16.00
C SER A 123 -48.75 46.96 -16.53
N TYR A 124 -48.13 46.44 -17.62
CA TYR A 124 -47.06 46.98 -18.50
C TYR A 124 -45.66 47.11 -17.88
N GLY A 125 -44.53 46.67 -18.46
CA GLY A 125 -44.18 46.05 -19.75
C GLY A 125 -42.65 46.16 -19.94
N GLY A 126 -42.00 45.14 -20.51
CA GLY A 126 -40.59 45.11 -21.02
C GLY A 126 -39.49 45.27 -19.96
N ASP A 127 -38.29 44.70 -20.04
CA ASP A 127 -37.60 43.82 -20.99
C ASP A 127 -36.38 43.24 -20.24
N SER A 128 -35.90 42.09 -20.73
CA SER A 128 -34.51 41.57 -20.67
C SER A 128 -33.69 41.69 -19.38
N ALA A 129 -33.28 40.55 -18.82
CA ALA A 129 -31.93 40.01 -18.96
C ALA A 129 -31.72 38.83 -18.00
N SER A 130 -30.91 37.88 -18.47
CA SER A 130 -30.42 36.68 -17.80
C SER A 130 -29.80 36.96 -16.44
N ASP A 131 -29.89 35.99 -15.53
CA ASP A 131 -28.71 35.26 -15.03
C ASP A 131 -29.21 34.12 -14.12
N ASP A 132 -29.04 32.89 -14.62
CA ASP A 132 -29.31 31.63 -13.93
C ASP A 132 -28.12 31.28 -13.03
N ASP A 133 -28.25 31.52 -11.72
CA ASP A 133 -27.34 31.00 -10.69
C ASP A 133 -27.93 29.71 -10.10
N GLU A 134 -27.65 28.57 -10.73
CA GLU A 134 -27.89 27.25 -10.15
C GLU A 134 -26.83 26.92 -9.10
N TRP A 135 -27.32 26.63 -7.90
CA TRP A 135 -26.54 26.24 -6.74
C TRP A 135 -26.05 24.79 -6.86
N PHE A 136 -24.76 24.62 -6.56
CA PHE A 136 -24.12 23.35 -6.21
C PHE A 136 -24.87 22.67 -5.05
N GLU A 137 -25.52 21.54 -5.33
CA GLU A 137 -25.82 20.52 -4.32
C GLU A 137 -24.69 19.49 -4.29
N ASP A 138 -24.08 19.41 -3.10
CA ASP A 138 -23.08 18.44 -2.67
C ASP A 138 -23.78 17.10 -2.41
N ASP A 139 -23.72 16.19 -3.37
CA ASP A 139 -24.35 14.86 -3.31
C ASP A 139 -23.27 13.77 -3.33
N SER A 140 -22.32 13.85 -2.37
CA SER A 140 -21.35 12.78 -2.12
C SER A 140 -21.97 11.68 -1.24
N ASP A 141 -23.02 11.03 -1.72
CA ASP A 141 -23.54 9.78 -1.15
C ASP A 141 -24.41 9.04 -2.17
N LYS A 142 -23.76 8.36 -3.12
CA LYS A 142 -24.29 7.24 -3.92
C LYS A 142 -23.19 6.81 -4.89
N MET A 143 -22.40 5.79 -4.55
CA MET A 143 -21.91 4.76 -5.48
C MET A 143 -21.28 3.61 -4.67
N MET A 144 -22.15 2.81 -4.05
CA MET A 144 -21.86 1.40 -3.79
C MET A 144 -22.87 0.58 -4.58
N ASN A 145 -22.32 -0.36 -5.34
CA ASN A 145 -22.96 -1.55 -5.89
C ASN A 145 -23.74 -1.41 -7.20
N ALA A 146 -23.09 -1.83 -8.29
CA ALA A 146 -23.74 -2.56 -9.37
C ALA A 146 -22.74 -3.56 -9.95
N GLY A 147 -22.95 -4.84 -9.64
CA GLY A 147 -22.36 -5.93 -10.40
C GLY A 147 -22.97 -6.01 -11.80
N PHE A 148 -22.18 -6.45 -12.76
CA PHE A 148 -22.62 -6.96 -14.08
C PHE A 148 -21.44 -7.78 -14.64
N THR A 149 -21.45 -9.11 -14.60
CA THR A 149 -22.03 -10.09 -15.55
C THR A 149 -21.56 -9.97 -17.00
N GLY A 150 -20.81 -10.99 -17.45
CA GLY A 150 -21.00 -11.69 -18.73
C GLY A 150 -20.28 -11.17 -19.97
N LEU A 151 -19.39 -12.01 -20.54
CA LEU A 151 -19.19 -12.27 -21.99
C LEU A 151 -18.06 -13.31 -22.11
N GLU A 152 -18.39 -14.60 -22.21
CA GLU A 152 -18.59 -15.38 -23.44
C GLU A 152 -17.30 -15.73 -24.19
N LEU A 153 -17.01 -17.03 -24.16
CA LEU A 153 -16.01 -17.76 -24.94
C LEU A 153 -16.43 -17.76 -26.42
N CYS A 154 -15.59 -17.25 -27.32
CA CYS A 154 -15.69 -17.57 -28.74
C CYS A 154 -14.75 -18.73 -29.10
N ALA A 155 -15.34 -19.75 -29.72
CA ALA A 155 -14.73 -21.00 -30.13
C ALA A 155 -13.67 -20.83 -31.23
N VAL A 156 -12.65 -21.69 -31.18
CA VAL A 156 -11.61 -21.85 -32.21
C VAL A 156 -12.12 -22.87 -33.24
N PRO A 157 -12.00 -22.64 -34.56
CA PRO A 157 -12.40 -23.63 -35.55
C PRO A 157 -11.39 -24.79 -35.65
N ASP A 158 -11.93 -26.00 -35.76
CA ASP A 158 -11.22 -27.27 -35.97
C ASP A 158 -10.41 -27.27 -37.27
N ILE A 159 -9.16 -27.75 -37.20
CA ILE A 159 -8.32 -28.07 -38.36
C ILE A 159 -8.13 -29.60 -38.42
N PRO A 160 -8.24 -30.25 -39.59
CA PRO A 160 -8.34 -31.70 -39.70
C PRO A 160 -7.00 -32.42 -39.46
N LEU A 161 -7.09 -33.58 -38.83
CA LEU A 161 -6.02 -34.56 -38.69
C LEU A 161 -5.88 -35.38 -39.98
N ASP A 162 -4.68 -35.41 -40.58
CA ASP A 162 -4.30 -36.47 -41.51
C ASP A 162 -2.80 -36.78 -41.45
N GLY A 163 -2.47 -38.07 -41.61
CA GLY A 163 -1.22 -38.58 -42.16
C GLY A 163 -0.03 -38.79 -41.22
N GLY A 164 0.37 -40.04 -41.02
CA GLY A 164 1.39 -40.45 -40.05
C GLY A 164 2.84 -40.64 -40.54
N SER A 165 3.70 -40.84 -39.53
CA SER A 165 5.04 -41.47 -39.47
C SER A 165 6.27 -40.73 -40.06
N PRO A 166 7.52 -41.00 -39.58
CA PRO A 166 7.94 -41.76 -38.39
C PRO A 166 8.84 -40.95 -37.40
N VAL A 167 8.92 -41.47 -36.17
CA VAL A 167 9.69 -40.94 -35.04
C VAL A 167 11.20 -41.08 -35.29
N ALA A 168 11.89 -39.94 -35.43
CA ALA A 168 13.34 -39.82 -35.31
C ALA A 168 13.70 -39.27 -33.93
N LYS A 169 14.47 -40.06 -33.16
CA LYS A 169 15.02 -39.68 -31.84
C LYS A 169 15.84 -38.40 -31.96
N ARG A 170 15.36 -37.27 -31.42
CA ARG A 170 16.17 -36.08 -31.18
C ARG A 170 16.63 -36.03 -29.72
N LYS A 171 17.95 -35.95 -29.54
CA LYS A 171 18.62 -35.62 -28.28
C LYS A 171 18.01 -34.37 -27.66
N ALA A 172 17.79 -34.38 -26.35
CA ALA A 172 17.40 -33.22 -25.57
C ALA A 172 18.45 -32.11 -25.71
N ALA A 173 18.06 -30.99 -26.35
CA ALA A 173 18.82 -29.75 -26.31
C ALA A 173 18.55 -29.07 -24.96
N LYS A 174 19.63 -28.74 -24.25
CA LYS A 174 19.63 -27.96 -23.01
C LYS A 174 18.95 -26.62 -23.28
N ALA A 175 17.86 -26.33 -22.57
CA ALA A 175 17.21 -25.02 -22.61
C ALA A 175 18.22 -23.94 -22.18
N PRO A 176 18.34 -22.83 -22.92
CA PRO A 176 19.13 -21.70 -22.44
C PRO A 176 18.42 -21.10 -21.22
N SER A 177 19.15 -21.03 -20.10
CA SER A 177 18.79 -20.19 -18.97
C SER A 177 18.72 -18.74 -19.46
N LEU A 178 17.53 -18.15 -19.46
CA LEU A 178 17.33 -16.72 -19.66
C LEU A 178 17.97 -15.98 -18.48
N GLU A 179 19.19 -15.47 -18.67
CA GLU A 179 19.72 -14.41 -17.82
C GLU A 179 18.83 -13.18 -18.06
N VAL A 180 18.12 -12.75 -17.03
CA VAL A 180 17.34 -11.52 -17.07
C VAL A 180 18.32 -10.37 -16.89
N ASP A 181 18.46 -9.56 -17.95
CA ASP A 181 19.29 -8.37 -17.95
C ASP A 181 18.68 -7.33 -16.99
N VAL A 182 19.47 -6.79 -16.08
CA VAL A 182 19.02 -5.88 -15.00
C VAL A 182 19.47 -4.45 -15.28
N SER A 183 18.69 -3.44 -14.85
CA SER A 183 19.05 -2.04 -15.07
C SER A 183 20.33 -1.63 -14.36
N LYS A 184 21.16 -0.83 -15.04
CA LYS A 184 22.25 -0.08 -14.41
C LYS A 184 21.68 1.18 -13.77
N VAL A 185 22.00 1.43 -12.50
CA VAL A 185 21.58 2.64 -11.77
C VAL A 185 22.76 3.59 -11.66
N GLU A 186 22.57 4.84 -12.07
CA GLU A 186 23.54 5.91 -11.89
C GLU A 186 23.05 6.85 -10.76
N THR A 187 23.79 6.86 -9.64
CA THR A 187 23.51 7.75 -8.51
C THR A 187 24.31 9.05 -8.71
N GLY A 188 23.68 10.09 -9.26
CA GLY A 188 24.25 11.43 -9.27
C GLY A 188 24.23 12.06 -7.87
N GLN A 189 25.02 13.12 -7.65
CA GLN A 189 25.07 13.90 -6.39
C GLN A 189 23.75 14.65 -6.05
N LEU A 190 22.64 14.28 -6.71
CA LEU A 190 21.28 14.77 -6.49
C LEU A 190 20.38 13.55 -6.32
N TYR A 191 19.47 13.58 -5.34
CA TYR A 191 18.65 12.49 -4.78
C TYR A 191 17.68 11.77 -5.75
N ASN A 192 17.95 11.75 -7.04
CA ASN A 192 17.13 11.12 -8.08
C ASN A 192 17.77 9.81 -8.52
N ALA A 193 17.01 8.71 -8.49
CA ALA A 193 17.45 7.45 -9.07
C ALA A 193 17.10 7.44 -10.56
N LEU A 194 18.11 7.18 -11.40
CA LEU A 194 17.93 6.92 -12.83
C LEU A 194 18.14 5.43 -13.10
N PHE A 195 17.09 4.77 -13.59
CA PHE A 195 17.08 3.35 -13.93
C PHE A 195 17.17 3.18 -15.44
N SER A 196 18.31 2.71 -15.95
CA SER A 196 18.48 2.43 -17.38
C SER A 196 17.94 1.05 -17.72
N ILE A 197 16.85 0.98 -18.48
CA ILE A 197 16.23 -0.29 -18.89
C ILE A 197 17.12 -0.93 -19.96
N PRO A 198 17.65 -2.14 -19.72
CA PRO A 198 18.70 -2.72 -20.56
C PRO A 198 18.21 -3.12 -21.96
N ARG A 199 16.91 -3.41 -22.10
CA ARG A 199 16.28 -3.78 -23.37
C ARG A 199 15.51 -2.60 -23.94
N THR A 200 15.69 -2.40 -25.25
CA THR A 200 14.84 -1.49 -26.02
C THR A 200 13.37 -1.92 -25.91
N SER A 201 12.46 -0.96 -25.79
CA SER A 201 11.03 -1.21 -25.66
C SER A 201 10.24 -0.41 -26.68
N THR A 202 9.14 -0.97 -27.18
CA THR A 202 8.17 -0.25 -28.00
C THR A 202 7.02 0.23 -27.13
N ILE A 203 6.78 1.55 -27.07
CA ILE A 203 5.74 2.17 -26.25
C ILE A 203 4.87 3.09 -27.14
N PRO A 204 3.72 2.59 -27.64
CA PRO A 204 2.79 3.37 -28.43
C PRO A 204 2.18 4.56 -27.65
N SER A 205 1.76 5.59 -28.37
CA SER A 205 1.06 6.75 -27.82
C SER A 205 -0.43 6.48 -27.62
N ASP A 206 -0.74 5.45 -26.84
CA ASP A 206 -2.08 4.90 -26.67
C ASP A 206 -2.69 5.15 -25.28
N ASN A 207 -1.94 5.79 -24.37
CA ASN A 207 -2.34 6.04 -22.99
C ASN A 207 -2.63 4.76 -22.17
N THR A 208 -2.12 3.60 -22.60
CA THR A 208 -2.20 2.33 -21.88
C THR A 208 -0.91 2.04 -21.12
N GLU A 209 -0.97 1.10 -20.17
CA GLU A 209 0.19 0.74 -19.35
C GLU A 209 1.07 -0.30 -20.06
N HIS A 210 2.33 0.06 -20.27
CA HIS A 210 3.35 -0.80 -20.86
C HIS A 210 4.37 -1.18 -19.80
N LYS A 211 4.50 -2.47 -19.51
CA LYS A 211 5.35 -2.99 -18.45
C LYS A 211 6.79 -3.19 -18.93
N VAL A 212 7.75 -2.56 -18.27
CA VAL A 212 9.19 -2.81 -18.46
C VAL A 212 9.82 -3.39 -17.19
N THR A 213 10.84 -4.22 -17.34
CA THR A 213 11.59 -4.75 -16.20
C THR A 213 12.68 -3.76 -15.80
N VAL A 214 12.60 -3.25 -14.57
CA VAL A 214 13.64 -2.41 -13.99
C VAL A 214 14.75 -3.31 -13.46
N GLY A 215 14.43 -4.28 -12.61
CA GLY A 215 15.43 -5.19 -12.08
C GLY A 215 14.84 -6.37 -11.33
N ILE A 216 15.73 -7.30 -10.99
CA ILE A 216 15.44 -8.41 -10.10
C ILE A 216 16.33 -8.24 -8.88
N LEU A 217 15.72 -8.20 -7.71
CA LEU A 217 16.39 -8.08 -6.43
C LEU A 217 16.29 -9.40 -5.70
N ASP A 218 17.44 -10.01 -5.41
CA ASP A 218 17.54 -11.20 -4.59
C ASP A 218 17.95 -10.80 -3.17
N MET A 219 17.10 -11.15 -2.20
CA MET A 219 17.26 -10.81 -0.79
C MET A 219 17.00 -12.04 0.09
N ALA A 220 17.50 -11.99 1.32
CA ALA A 220 17.30 -13.04 2.32
C ALA A 220 16.28 -12.55 3.36
N PRO A 221 15.09 -13.17 3.46
CA PRO A 221 14.10 -12.84 4.46
C PRO A 221 14.38 -13.51 5.80
N ASP A 222 14.11 -12.78 6.88
CA ASP A 222 13.96 -13.31 8.23
C ASP A 222 12.47 -13.57 8.52
N PHE A 223 12.14 -14.83 8.78
CA PHE A 223 10.77 -15.24 9.08
C PHE A 223 10.43 -15.09 10.56
N SER A 224 9.28 -14.51 10.83
CA SER A 224 8.70 -14.44 12.17
C SER A 224 7.19 -14.46 12.10
N TYR A 225 6.55 -14.73 13.24
CA TYR A 225 5.10 -14.75 13.37
C TYR A 225 4.63 -13.58 14.22
N VAL A 226 3.46 -13.04 13.88
CA VAL A 226 2.78 -12.04 14.69
C VAL A 226 1.35 -12.49 14.96
N ALA A 227 0.89 -12.35 16.20
CA ALA A 227 -0.47 -12.65 16.59
C ALA A 227 -1.06 -11.51 17.42
N VAL A 228 -2.35 -11.22 17.21
CA VAL A 228 -3.13 -10.23 17.97
C VAL A 228 -4.42 -10.90 18.45
N PRO A 229 -4.35 -11.75 19.49
CA PRO A 229 -5.40 -12.73 19.82
C PRO A 229 -6.77 -12.12 20.06
N ARG A 230 -6.82 -10.91 20.63
CA ARG A 230 -8.05 -10.15 20.88
C ARG A 230 -8.81 -9.79 19.60
N LEU A 231 -8.11 -9.59 18.50
CA LEU A 231 -8.72 -9.30 17.19
C LEU A 231 -8.92 -10.59 16.38
N SER A 232 -7.94 -11.50 16.44
CA SER A 232 -8.01 -12.80 15.81
C SER A 232 -7.05 -13.78 16.50
N PRO A 233 -7.49 -15.01 16.83
CA PRO A 233 -6.63 -16.05 17.40
C PRO A 233 -5.70 -16.70 16.36
N SER A 234 -5.51 -16.10 15.19
CA SER A 234 -4.59 -16.58 14.16
C SER A 234 -3.17 -16.05 14.34
N SER A 235 -2.19 -16.87 13.98
CA SER A 235 -0.79 -16.48 13.82
C SER A 235 -0.54 -16.12 12.36
N PHE A 236 0.07 -14.95 12.12
CA PHE A 236 0.39 -14.45 10.80
C PHE A 236 1.89 -14.56 10.53
N LEU A 237 2.27 -15.27 9.48
CA LEU A 237 3.66 -15.34 9.02
C LEU A 237 4.06 -13.99 8.40
N GLN A 238 5.26 -13.54 8.71
CA GLN A 238 5.87 -12.33 8.16
C GLN A 238 7.29 -12.64 7.67
N ALA A 239 7.67 -11.99 6.57
CA ALA A 239 9.05 -11.93 6.09
C ALA A 239 9.57 -10.51 6.28
N ALA A 240 10.55 -10.35 7.17
CA ALA A 240 11.27 -9.11 7.35
C ALA A 240 12.52 -9.14 6.47
N VAL A 241 12.72 -8.11 5.65
CA VAL A 241 13.73 -8.11 4.59
C VAL A 241 14.48 -6.80 4.58
N LYS A 242 15.81 -6.88 4.60
CA LYS A 242 16.68 -5.74 4.41
C LYS A 242 16.86 -5.45 2.93
N ASN A 243 16.65 -4.21 2.51
CA ASN A 243 16.98 -3.77 1.17
C ASN A 243 18.51 -3.77 0.98
N THR A 244 19.03 -4.81 0.33
CA THR A 244 20.47 -4.96 0.02
C THR A 244 20.86 -4.30 -1.31
N SER A 245 19.91 -3.74 -2.04
CA SER A 245 20.19 -3.06 -3.30
C SER A 245 20.85 -1.69 -3.06
N PRO A 246 21.61 -1.15 -4.03
CA PRO A 246 22.24 0.15 -3.89
C PRO A 246 21.26 1.34 -4.06
N TYR A 247 19.96 1.07 -4.25
CA TYR A 247 18.93 2.09 -4.50
C TYR A 247 17.71 1.91 -3.59
N ALA A 248 16.93 2.98 -3.47
CA ALA A 248 15.68 2.92 -2.74
C ALA A 248 14.64 2.10 -3.53
N ILE A 249 13.95 1.21 -2.84
CA ILE A 249 12.71 0.60 -3.33
C ILE A 249 11.62 1.65 -3.16
N LEU A 250 10.91 1.97 -4.23
CA LEU A 250 9.86 2.99 -4.20
C LEU A 250 8.58 2.42 -3.60
N ALA A 251 7.79 3.29 -2.99
CA ALA A 251 6.46 2.90 -2.54
C ALA A 251 5.60 2.50 -3.76
N GLY A 252 4.92 1.36 -3.69
CA GLY A 252 4.12 0.89 -4.80
C GLY A 252 3.39 -0.43 -4.54
N PRO A 253 2.41 -0.79 -5.39
CA PRO A 253 1.69 -2.05 -5.30
C PRO A 253 2.61 -3.25 -5.59
N ALA A 254 2.36 -4.35 -4.89
CA ALA A 254 3.09 -5.59 -5.00
C ALA A 254 2.14 -6.79 -5.03
N ASN A 255 2.38 -7.73 -5.94
CA ASN A 255 1.80 -9.07 -5.89
C ASN A 255 2.72 -9.98 -5.08
N VAL A 256 2.20 -10.62 -4.05
CA VAL A 256 2.97 -11.48 -3.15
C VAL A 256 2.66 -12.94 -3.44
N PHE A 257 3.71 -13.72 -3.63
CA PHE A 257 3.65 -15.15 -3.88
C PHE A 257 4.43 -15.91 -2.79
N LEU A 258 3.84 -16.97 -2.26
CA LEU A 258 4.47 -17.88 -1.29
C LEU A 258 4.61 -19.26 -1.94
N ASP A 259 5.84 -19.77 -2.04
CA ASP A 259 6.17 -21.07 -2.61
C ASP A 259 5.48 -21.31 -3.98
N ASN A 260 5.62 -20.30 -4.87
CA ASN A 260 5.03 -20.20 -6.22
C ASN A 260 3.51 -20.01 -6.31
N ASN A 261 2.79 -19.93 -5.19
CA ASN A 261 1.35 -19.66 -5.20
C ASN A 261 1.08 -18.18 -4.95
N PHE A 262 0.15 -17.60 -5.71
CA PHE A 262 -0.32 -16.24 -5.43
C PHE A 262 -1.02 -16.22 -4.08
N LEU A 263 -0.60 -15.33 -3.19
CA LEU A 263 -1.13 -15.20 -1.85
C LEU A 263 -2.03 -13.98 -1.75
N THR A 264 -1.48 -12.79 -2.02
CA THR A 264 -2.18 -11.53 -1.82
C THR A 264 -1.56 -10.38 -2.61
N LYS A 265 -2.26 -9.23 -2.64
CA LYS A 265 -1.67 -7.95 -3.01
C LYS A 265 -1.34 -7.15 -1.75
N SER A 266 -0.22 -6.45 -1.77
CA SER A 266 0.21 -5.54 -0.70
C SER A 266 0.77 -4.26 -1.30
N ASN A 267 0.98 -3.24 -0.48
CA ASN A 267 1.80 -2.10 -0.87
C ASN A 267 3.16 -2.21 -0.20
N LEU A 268 4.23 -2.11 -1.00
CA LEU A 268 5.56 -1.90 -0.46
C LEU A 268 5.71 -0.45 -0.01
N PRO A 269 6.31 -0.21 1.17
CA PRO A 269 6.73 1.12 1.58
C PRO A 269 7.96 1.56 0.80
N SER A 270 8.18 2.88 0.77
CA SER A 270 9.46 3.41 0.31
C SER A 270 10.56 2.94 1.27
N THR A 271 11.54 2.20 0.75
CA THR A 271 12.57 1.55 1.57
C THR A 271 13.96 1.88 1.04
N SER A 272 14.73 2.62 1.83
CA SER A 272 16.09 3.06 1.48
C SER A 272 17.07 1.89 1.45
N PRO A 273 18.26 2.04 0.83
CA PRO A 273 19.34 1.06 0.97
C PRO A 273 19.64 0.78 2.44
N ASN A 274 19.76 -0.50 2.80
CA ASN A 274 19.95 -1.02 4.15
C ASN A 274 18.79 -0.84 5.13
N GLU A 275 17.69 -0.25 4.71
CA GLU A 275 16.46 -0.20 5.51
C GLU A 275 15.70 -1.53 5.40
N GLU A 276 14.96 -1.87 6.45
CA GLU A 276 14.18 -3.10 6.54
C GLU A 276 12.71 -2.83 6.26
N PHE A 277 12.08 -3.72 5.52
CA PHE A 277 10.65 -3.71 5.27
C PHE A 277 10.07 -5.09 5.58
N THR A 278 8.78 -5.14 5.92
CA THR A 278 8.10 -6.38 6.27
C THR A 278 6.97 -6.66 5.28
N ILE A 279 6.83 -7.92 4.89
CA ILE A 279 5.73 -8.43 4.08
C ILE A 279 4.96 -9.44 4.91
N SER A 280 3.63 -9.28 4.97
CA SER A 280 2.77 -10.31 5.56
C SER A 280 2.51 -11.43 4.55
N LEU A 281 2.69 -12.67 5.00
CA LEU A 281 2.54 -13.89 4.21
C LEU A 281 1.28 -14.69 4.61
N GLY A 282 0.36 -14.04 5.32
CA GLY A 282 -0.94 -14.61 5.67
C GLY A 282 -0.91 -15.47 6.92
N VAL A 283 -2.05 -16.14 7.18
CA VAL A 283 -2.24 -17.01 8.33
C VAL A 283 -1.50 -18.33 8.12
N ASP A 284 -0.82 -18.80 9.16
CA ASP A 284 -0.17 -20.10 9.18
C ASP A 284 -0.50 -20.84 10.48
N GLU A 285 -1.25 -21.94 10.34
CA GLU A 285 -1.74 -22.74 11.46
C GLU A 285 -0.68 -23.67 12.09
N SER A 286 0.54 -23.70 11.54
CA SER A 286 1.65 -24.42 12.14
C SER A 286 2.19 -23.74 13.41
N VAL A 287 1.84 -22.46 13.62
CA VAL A 287 1.97 -21.78 14.91
C VAL A 287 0.56 -21.49 15.42
N ARG A 288 0.13 -22.24 16.43
CA ARG A 288 -1.23 -22.13 16.97
C ARG A 288 -1.27 -21.22 18.18
N ILE A 289 -2.27 -20.35 18.22
CA ILE A 289 -2.60 -19.52 19.37
C ILE A 289 -3.95 -19.96 19.89
N THR A 290 -4.02 -20.35 21.17
CA THR A 290 -5.29 -20.64 21.83
C THR A 290 -5.51 -19.68 22.99
N CYS A 291 -6.67 -19.06 23.03
CA CYS A 291 -7.11 -18.20 24.13
C CYS A 291 -7.97 -19.00 25.11
N GLN A 292 -7.60 -18.99 26.38
CA GLN A 292 -8.49 -19.51 27.43
C GLN A 292 -9.63 -18.51 27.68
N PRO A 293 -10.80 -18.95 28.18
CA PRO A 293 -11.86 -18.03 28.59
C PRO A 293 -11.33 -17.00 29.59
N MET A 294 -11.59 -15.73 29.31
CA MET A 294 -11.16 -14.62 30.18
C MET A 294 -11.75 -14.80 31.58
N ASN A 295 -10.90 -14.69 32.60
CA ASN A 295 -11.33 -14.73 33.99
C ASN A 295 -11.43 -13.30 34.55
N ILE A 296 -12.57 -12.98 35.16
CA ILE A 296 -12.83 -11.69 35.80
C ILE A 296 -13.14 -11.90 37.28
N VAL A 297 -12.27 -11.41 38.15
CA VAL A 297 -12.49 -11.39 39.60
C VAL A 297 -12.98 -9.99 40.02
N ARG A 298 -14.07 -9.93 40.77
CA ARG A 298 -14.66 -8.69 41.29
C ARG A 298 -14.48 -8.61 42.80
N GLY A 299 -14.19 -7.43 43.32
CA GLY A 299 -14.03 -7.18 44.75
C GLY A 299 -14.09 -5.71 45.10
N THR A 300 -13.65 -5.38 46.31
CA THR A 300 -13.53 -4.00 46.79
C THR A 300 -12.18 -3.78 47.45
N THR A 301 -11.58 -2.62 47.24
CA THR A 301 -10.30 -2.20 47.86
C THR A 301 -10.51 -0.95 48.73
N GLY A 302 -9.52 -0.64 49.59
CA GLY A 302 -9.52 0.56 50.45
C GLY A 302 -10.05 0.34 51.87
N ARG A 303 -9.39 0.98 52.85
CA ARG A 303 -9.72 0.84 54.30
C ARG A 303 -10.65 1.94 54.83
N ILE A 304 -10.72 3.09 54.16
CA ILE A 304 -11.51 4.27 54.57
C ILE A 304 -12.61 4.52 53.54
N THR A 305 -12.24 4.70 52.27
CA THR A 305 -13.16 4.72 51.14
C THR A 305 -13.11 3.39 50.42
N LYS A 306 -14.26 2.73 50.22
CA LYS A 306 -14.34 1.49 49.44
C LYS A 306 -14.37 1.84 47.95
N ASN A 307 -13.42 1.31 47.19
CA ASN A 307 -13.40 1.37 45.74
C ASN A 307 -13.85 0.02 45.15
N ASN A 308 -14.44 0.05 43.95
CA ASN A 308 -14.65 -1.14 43.14
C ASN A 308 -13.29 -1.64 42.63
N HIS A 309 -13.09 -2.96 42.69
CA HIS A 309 -11.89 -3.62 42.19
C HIS A 309 -12.29 -4.69 41.17
N LEU A 310 -11.70 -4.62 39.99
CA LEU A 310 -11.82 -5.64 38.94
C LEU A 310 -10.42 -6.16 38.61
N SER A 311 -10.26 -7.47 38.53
CA SER A 311 -9.04 -8.11 38.04
C SER A 311 -9.37 -8.95 36.82
N TYR A 312 -8.70 -8.64 35.71
CA TYR A 312 -8.83 -9.34 34.44
C TYR A 312 -7.62 -10.23 34.23
N THR A 313 -7.85 -11.48 33.89
CA THR A 313 -6.80 -12.44 33.54
C THR A 313 -7.04 -13.01 32.14
N PHE A 314 -6.04 -12.82 31.28
CA PHE A 314 -5.95 -13.40 29.94
C PHE A 314 -4.82 -14.42 29.93
N VAL A 315 -5.09 -15.59 29.34
CA VAL A 315 -4.10 -16.65 29.17
C VAL A 315 -4.12 -17.12 27.72
N TYR A 316 -2.96 -17.04 27.08
CA TYR A 316 -2.73 -17.47 25.71
C TYR A 316 -1.70 -18.59 25.69
N THR A 317 -2.00 -19.69 25.04
CA THR A 317 -1.00 -20.73 24.76
C THR A 317 -0.53 -20.58 23.32
N VAL A 318 0.79 -20.44 23.13
CA VAL A 318 1.44 -20.42 21.83
C VAL A 318 2.11 -21.76 21.62
N LYS A 319 1.72 -22.49 20.56
CA LYS A 319 2.31 -23.78 20.21
C LYS A 319 2.98 -23.72 18.84
N ASN A 320 4.25 -24.12 18.78
CA ASN A 320 4.95 -24.39 17.52
C ASN A 320 4.77 -25.86 17.14
N THR A 321 4.22 -26.17 15.96
CA THR A 321 4.13 -27.55 15.44
C THR A 321 5.13 -27.84 14.32
N GLN A 322 6.03 -26.91 14.02
CA GLN A 322 7.06 -27.06 12.99
C GLN A 322 8.27 -27.85 13.50
N ALA A 323 9.09 -28.33 12.56
CA ALA A 323 10.34 -29.01 12.84
C ALA A 323 11.52 -28.05 13.13
N ASN A 324 11.31 -26.73 13.00
CA ASN A 324 12.30 -25.69 13.21
C ASN A 324 11.90 -24.77 14.38
N VAL A 325 12.91 -24.07 14.91
CA VAL A 325 12.70 -22.99 15.88
C VAL A 325 11.97 -21.84 15.18
N VAL A 326 10.98 -21.24 15.85
CA VAL A 326 10.21 -20.09 15.35
C VAL A 326 10.25 -18.91 16.31
N LYS A 327 10.21 -17.70 15.76
CA LYS A 327 10.06 -16.45 16.52
C LYS A 327 8.61 -15.99 16.42
N VAL A 328 7.96 -15.72 17.55
CA VAL A 328 6.55 -15.32 17.59
C VAL A 328 6.41 -14.07 18.45
N LYS A 329 5.81 -13.01 17.91
CA LYS A 329 5.41 -11.80 18.64
C LYS A 329 3.91 -11.83 18.87
N VAL A 330 3.48 -11.93 20.12
CA VAL A 330 2.07 -11.85 20.51
C VAL A 330 1.82 -10.47 21.11
N MET A 331 0.77 -9.78 20.68
CA MET A 331 0.43 -8.43 21.13
C MET A 331 -0.96 -8.41 21.76
N GLU A 332 -1.07 -7.77 22.93
CA GLU A 332 -2.33 -7.56 23.64
C GLU A 332 -2.44 -6.12 24.14
N GLN A 333 -3.64 -5.56 24.11
CA GLN A 333 -3.89 -4.21 24.57
C GLN A 333 -4.01 -4.16 26.10
N VAL A 334 -3.36 -3.17 26.71
CA VAL A 334 -3.63 -2.81 28.10
C VAL A 334 -4.45 -1.53 28.11
N PRO A 335 -5.57 -1.47 28.86
CA PRO A 335 -6.31 -0.23 29.00
C PRO A 335 -5.44 0.89 29.57
N LEU A 336 -5.54 2.08 28.99
CA LEU A 336 -4.93 3.30 29.54
C LEU A 336 -6.05 4.22 30.02
N SER A 337 -6.01 4.62 31.30
CA SER A 337 -6.96 5.59 31.83
C SER A 337 -6.49 7.01 31.56
N SER A 338 -7.43 7.88 31.15
CA SER A 338 -7.25 9.33 31.13
C SER A 338 -7.72 10.02 32.41
N ASP A 339 -8.38 9.29 33.32
CA ASP A 339 -8.90 9.80 34.60
C ASP A 339 -8.09 9.22 35.77
N GLU A 340 -7.59 10.09 36.64
CA GLU A 340 -6.79 9.73 37.83
C GLU A 340 -7.56 8.87 38.84
N LYS A 341 -8.90 8.90 38.82
CA LYS A 341 -9.75 8.09 39.69
C LYS A 341 -9.84 6.63 39.25
N LEU A 342 -9.62 6.34 37.97
CA LEU A 342 -9.57 4.99 37.42
C LEU A 342 -8.11 4.55 37.32
N LYS A 343 -7.66 3.77 38.29
CA LYS A 343 -6.28 3.27 38.34
C LYS A 343 -6.21 1.94 37.62
N VAL A 344 -5.39 1.89 36.56
CA VAL A 344 -5.05 0.64 35.86
C VAL A 344 -3.67 0.20 36.28
N LEU A 345 -3.53 -1.04 36.76
CA LEU A 345 -2.25 -1.61 37.17
C LEU A 345 -2.05 -2.98 36.53
N VAL A 346 -0.98 -3.14 35.75
CA VAL A 346 -0.56 -4.45 35.26
C VAL A 346 0.16 -5.19 36.38
N GLN A 347 -0.34 -6.37 36.75
CA GLN A 347 0.23 -7.24 37.77
C GLN A 347 1.16 -8.30 37.16
N GLN A 348 0.79 -8.82 35.99
CA GLN A 348 1.60 -9.78 35.23
C GLN A 348 1.51 -9.45 33.73
N PRO A 349 2.64 -9.43 33.00
CA PRO A 349 4.02 -9.49 33.51
C PRO A 349 4.36 -8.33 34.47
N ASP A 350 5.30 -8.52 35.39
CA ASP A 350 5.68 -7.52 36.39
C ASP A 350 6.52 -6.38 35.75
N LEU A 351 5.84 -5.46 35.07
CA LEU A 351 6.43 -4.37 34.30
C LEU A 351 6.59 -3.08 35.12
N LYS A 352 6.97 -3.18 36.40
CA LYS A 352 7.13 -2.05 37.36
C LYS A 352 7.91 -0.83 36.87
N LYS A 353 8.50 -0.86 35.67
CA LYS A 353 9.01 0.30 34.91
C LYS A 353 8.63 0.14 33.43
N GLN A 354 8.02 1.17 32.83
CA GLN A 354 7.83 1.24 31.38
C GLN A 354 9.18 1.02 30.66
N LYS A 355 9.19 0.21 29.58
CA LYS A 355 10.35 -0.15 28.74
C LYS A 355 11.32 -1.24 29.24
N VAL A 356 11.05 -1.98 30.32
CA VAL A 356 11.91 -3.10 30.74
C VAL A 356 11.47 -4.42 30.09
N LYS A 357 12.42 -5.14 29.48
CA LYS A 357 12.22 -6.53 29.04
C LYS A 357 12.16 -7.46 30.25
N VAL A 358 11.02 -8.11 30.47
CA VAL A 358 10.84 -9.09 31.54
C VAL A 358 10.95 -10.51 30.96
N PRO A 359 12.02 -11.25 31.27
CA PRO A 359 12.25 -12.58 30.71
C PRO A 359 11.26 -13.62 31.26
N PHE A 360 10.97 -14.61 30.45
CA PHE A 360 10.27 -15.85 30.81
C PHE A 360 10.88 -17.04 30.04
N SER A 361 10.41 -18.27 30.31
CA SER A 361 11.07 -19.50 29.83
C SER A 361 11.44 -19.52 28.35
N HIS A 362 10.60 -18.97 27.48
CA HIS A 362 10.77 -19.01 26.03
C HIS A 362 10.91 -17.63 25.39
N GLY A 363 11.25 -16.59 26.16
CA GLY A 363 11.29 -15.25 25.60
C GLY A 363 11.32 -14.13 26.62
N TYR A 364 10.78 -12.99 26.21
CA TYR A 364 10.60 -11.84 27.09
C TYR A 364 9.32 -11.08 26.75
N SER A 365 8.81 -10.36 27.73
CA SER A 365 7.67 -9.45 27.58
C SER A 365 8.11 -8.00 27.76
N LEU A 366 7.40 -7.06 27.16
CA LEU A 366 7.57 -5.62 27.38
C LEU A 366 6.24 -4.88 27.16
N LEU A 367 6.14 -3.67 27.68
CA LEU A 367 5.10 -2.71 27.30
C LEU A 367 5.67 -1.78 26.24
N ASN A 368 5.01 -1.69 25.09
CA ASN A 368 5.43 -0.81 24.00
C ASN A 368 4.88 0.63 24.19
N GLU A 369 5.20 1.52 23.25
CA GLU A 369 4.85 2.95 23.34
C GLU A 369 3.34 3.20 23.17
N ASP A 370 2.63 2.27 22.54
CA ASP A 370 1.17 2.31 22.33
C ASP A 370 0.38 1.72 23.52
N ASN A 371 1.05 1.47 24.65
CA ASN A 371 0.46 0.81 25.83
C ASN A 371 -0.04 -0.62 25.57
N ASN A 372 0.60 -1.34 24.64
CA ASN A 372 0.34 -2.76 24.39
C ASN A 372 1.44 -3.63 25.02
N ILE A 373 1.05 -4.78 25.54
CA ILE A 373 1.97 -5.83 25.97
C ILE A 373 2.40 -6.61 24.74
N GLU A 374 3.71 -6.78 24.60
CA GLU A 374 4.31 -7.65 23.59
C GLU A 374 5.03 -8.80 24.27
N TRP A 375 4.72 -10.03 23.87
CA TRP A 375 5.52 -11.20 24.19
C TRP A 375 6.32 -11.62 22.97
N HIS A 376 7.64 -11.60 23.09
CA HIS A 376 8.59 -12.04 22.07
C HIS A 376 9.07 -13.44 22.43
N CYS A 377 8.52 -14.45 21.78
CA CYS A 377 8.79 -15.86 22.02
C CYS A 377 9.78 -16.42 21.00
N THR A 378 10.69 -17.28 21.44
CA THR A 378 11.52 -18.16 20.60
C THR A 378 11.21 -19.60 20.99
N LEU A 379 10.48 -20.31 20.14
CA LEU A 379 9.94 -21.63 20.43
C LEU A 379 10.68 -22.71 19.65
N PRO A 380 11.33 -23.68 20.31
CA PRO A 380 11.85 -24.88 19.66
C PRO A 380 10.75 -25.72 18.99
N PRO A 381 11.13 -26.73 18.19
CA PRO A 381 10.18 -27.65 17.54
C PRO A 381 9.25 -28.35 18.53
N ASP A 382 7.95 -28.45 18.20
CA ASP A 382 6.89 -29.10 19.01
C ASP A 382 6.81 -28.63 20.48
N THR A 383 7.22 -27.39 20.76
CA THR A 383 7.11 -26.78 22.10
C THR A 383 5.95 -25.82 22.20
N SER A 384 5.53 -25.54 23.44
CA SER A 384 4.52 -24.54 23.74
C SER A 384 4.93 -23.66 24.91
N THR A 385 4.38 -22.45 24.97
CA THR A 385 4.52 -21.55 26.11
C THR A 385 3.18 -20.88 26.40
N ASP A 386 2.89 -20.70 27.68
CA ASP A 386 1.76 -19.91 28.13
C ASP A 386 2.21 -18.46 28.36
N LEU A 387 1.37 -17.53 27.94
CA LEU A 387 1.51 -16.10 28.10
C LEU A 387 0.34 -15.62 28.94
N GLN A 388 0.63 -14.85 29.98
CA GLN A 388 -0.39 -14.38 30.90
C GLN A 388 -0.33 -12.85 31.00
N LEU A 389 -1.49 -12.23 30.86
CA LEU A 389 -1.72 -10.83 31.20
C LEU A 389 -2.72 -10.77 32.36
N VAL A 390 -2.29 -10.17 33.46
CA VAL A 390 -3.16 -9.80 34.58
C VAL A 390 -3.08 -8.31 34.79
N TYR A 391 -4.21 -7.62 34.74
CA TYR A 391 -4.31 -6.22 35.14
C TYR A 391 -5.53 -5.98 36.02
N THR A 392 -5.43 -4.98 36.88
CA THR A 392 -6.50 -4.57 37.78
C THR A 392 -6.97 -3.16 37.49
N LEU A 393 -8.26 -2.94 37.74
CA LEU A 393 -8.93 -1.65 37.72
C LEU A 393 -9.43 -1.34 39.12
N ASP A 394 -9.02 -0.20 39.67
CA ASP A 394 -9.57 0.35 40.92
C ASP A 394 -10.25 1.69 40.63
N PHE A 395 -11.52 1.83 40.99
CA PHE A 395 -12.31 3.04 40.71
C PHE A 395 -13.43 3.27 41.76
N PRO A 396 -13.97 4.50 41.88
CA PRO A 396 -15.03 4.80 42.84
C PRO A 396 -16.32 3.99 42.61
N PRO A 397 -17.09 3.68 43.67
CA PRO A 397 -18.19 2.72 43.60
C PRO A 397 -19.39 3.16 42.75
N ASN A 398 -19.59 4.47 42.57
CA ASN A 398 -20.74 5.04 41.86
C ASN A 398 -20.46 5.44 40.41
N ASP A 399 -19.21 5.26 39.95
CA ASP A 399 -18.81 5.65 38.60
C ASP A 399 -19.03 4.48 37.62
N LEU A 400 -19.61 4.78 36.46
CA LEU A 400 -19.75 3.82 35.37
C LEU A 400 -18.49 3.83 34.50
N VAL A 401 -17.85 2.67 34.34
CA VAL A 401 -16.68 2.51 33.48
C VAL A 401 -17.11 1.93 32.13
N THR A 402 -16.85 2.68 31.05
CA THR A 402 -17.11 2.26 29.67
C THR A 402 -15.85 1.66 29.02
N GLY A 403 -16.01 0.84 27.98
CA GLY A 403 -14.88 0.30 27.21
C GLY A 403 -14.14 -0.88 27.88
N LEU A 404 -14.74 -1.47 28.91
CA LEU A 404 -14.25 -2.71 29.51
C LEU A 404 -14.32 -3.86 28.50
N PRO A 405 -13.40 -4.84 28.55
CA PRO A 405 -13.53 -6.05 27.74
C PRO A 405 -14.87 -6.74 28.05
N ASN A 406 -15.65 -7.02 27.01
CA ASN A 406 -16.87 -7.80 27.13
C ASN A 406 -16.51 -9.26 27.47
N SER A 407 -17.27 -9.87 28.37
CA SER A 407 -17.17 -11.28 28.74
C SER A 407 -17.61 -12.21 27.63
#